data_AF-A0A1B6NP47-F1
#
_entry.id   AF-A0A1B6NP47-F1
#
_cell.length_a   1.000
_cell.length_b   1.000
_cell.length_c   1.000
_cell.angle_alpha   90.00
_cell.angle_beta   90.00
_cell.angle_gamma   90.00
#
_symmetry.space_group_name_H-M   'P 1'
#
loop_
_entity.id
_entity.type
_entity.pdbx_description
1 polymer ?
#
loop_
_entity_poly.entity_id
_entity_poly.type
_entity_poly.pdbx_seq_one_letter_code
_entity_poly.pdbx_strand_id
1 'polypeptide(L)' 'MQLNSTEIAELIKKRIEQFNVSSEARNEGTIVAVTDGIIRIHGLADVM' A
#
# COMPACT_ATOMS: atom_id res chain seq x y z
N MET A 1 28.68 -1.98 -2.15
CA MET A 1 28.38 -1.40 -0.82
C MET A 1 27.51 -2.42 -0.10
N GLN A 2 28.10 -3.13 0.86
CA GLN A 2 27.42 -4.18 1.61
C GLN A 2 26.66 -3.47 2.73
N LEU A 3 25.33 -3.32 2.60
CA LEU A 3 24.53 -2.73 3.67
C LEU A 3 24.68 -3.62 4.90
N ASN A 4 25.21 -3.04 5.97
CA ASN A 4 25.32 -3.72 7.24
C ASN A 4 23.91 -3.83 7.83
N SER A 5 23.60 -4.97 8.47
CA SER A 5 22.29 -5.24 9.09
C SER A 5 21.84 -4.12 10.04
N THR A 6 22.78 -3.41 10.64
CA THR A 6 22.54 -2.25 11.52
C THR A 6 21.94 -1.05 10.78
N GLU A 7 22.39 -0.74 9.57
CA GLU A 7 21.82 0.38 8.78
C GLU A 7 20.39 0.10 8.34
N ILE A 8 20.12 -1.16 7.96
CA ILE A 8 18.78 -1.61 7.59
C ILE A 8 17.84 -1.49 8.80
N ALA A 9 18.29 -1.93 9.98
CA ALA A 9 17.50 -1.84 11.20
C ALA A 9 17.18 -0.37 11.58
N GLU A 10 18.15 0.53 11.47
CA GLU A 10 17.94 1.96 11.72
C GLU A 10 17.00 2.61 10.71
N LEU A 11 17.10 2.24 9.42
CA LEU A 11 16.19 2.73 8.39
C LEU A 11 14.73 2.29 8.66
N ILE A 12 14.53 1.03 9.07
CA ILE A 12 13.22 0.49 9.40
C ILE A 12 12.64 1.22 10.64
N LYS A 13 13.43 1.40 11.70
CA LYS A 13 13.00 2.14 12.90
C LYS A 13 12.54 3.56 12.57
N LYS A 14 13.34 4.32 11.82
CA LYS A 14 12.98 5.68 11.39
C LYS A 14 11.67 5.72 10.62
N ARG A 15 11.43 4.73 9.76
CA ARG A 15 10.19 4.64 8.98
C ARG A 15 8.96 4.32 9.83
N ILE A 16 9.14 3.52 10.88
CA ILE A 16 8.08 3.21 11.86
C ILE A 16 7.80 4.44 12.74
N GLU A 17 8.83 5.16 13.20
CA GLU A 17 8.67 6.41 13.98
C GLU A 17 7.91 7.49 13.20
N GLN A 18 8.11 7.57 11.88
CA GLN A 18 7.43 8.50 10.99
C GLN A 18 6.04 8.00 10.54
N PHE A 19 5.66 6.76 10.89
CA PHE A 19 4.38 6.20 10.47
C PHE A 19 3.24 6.78 11.30
N ASN A 20 2.45 7.65 10.67
CA ASN A 20 1.28 8.24 11.31
C ASN A 20 0.10 7.25 11.25
N VAL A 21 -0.39 6.82 12.41
CA VAL A 21 -1.54 5.92 12.53
C VAL A 21 -2.83 6.75 12.42
N SER A 22 -3.19 7.11 11.19
CA SER A 22 -4.46 7.78 10.90
C SER A 22 -5.40 6.85 10.13
N SER A 23 -6.66 6.77 10.58
CA SER A 23 -7.71 6.07 9.85
C SER A 23 -8.18 6.94 8.69
N GLU A 24 -7.76 6.61 7.48
CA GLU A 24 -8.23 7.26 6.26
C GLU A 24 -9.44 6.50 5.71
N ALA A 25 -10.54 7.20 5.44
CA ALA A 25 -11.63 6.64 4.65
C ALA A 25 -11.17 6.55 3.20
N ARG A 26 -11.11 5.34 2.65
CA ARG A 26 -10.74 5.08 1.26
C ARG A 26 -11.95 4.58 0.51
N ASN A 27 -12.06 4.95 -0.77
CA ASN A 27 -13.06 4.35 -1.64
C ASN A 27 -12.55 2.98 -2.05
N GLU A 28 -13.35 1.95 -1.79
CA GLU A 28 -13.00 0.56 -2.03
C GLU A 28 -13.96 -0.06 -3.03
N GLY A 29 -13.50 -1.08 -3.73
CA GLY A 29 -14.32 -1.90 -4.61
C GLY A 29 -13.84 -3.33 -4.61
N THR A 30 -14.71 -4.23 -5.06
CA THR A 30 -14.44 -5.66 -5.13
C THR A 30 -14.12 -6.06 -6.55
N ILE A 31 -13.03 -6.82 -6.74
CA ILE A 31 -12.70 -7.41 -8.03
C ILE A 31 -13.73 -8.49 -8.36
N VAL A 32 -14.42 -8.35 -9.48
CA VAL A 32 -15.43 -9.30 -9.93
C VAL A 32 -14.96 -10.19 -11.09
N ALA A 33 -13.94 -9.76 -11.85
CA ALA A 33 -13.35 -10.59 -12.89
C ALA A 33 -11.90 -10.19 -13.20
N VAL A 34 -11.12 -11.16 -13.66
CA VAL A 34 -9.77 -10.98 -14.20
C VAL A 34 -9.66 -11.81 -15.48
N THR A 35 -9.31 -11.19 -16.60
CA THR A 35 -9.16 -11.88 -17.90
C THR A 35 -8.17 -11.14 -18.77
N ASP A 36 -7.14 -11.84 -19.27
CA ASP A 36 -6.12 -11.31 -20.20
C ASP A 36 -5.53 -9.95 -19.78
N GLY A 37 -5.24 -9.79 -18.49
CA GLY A 37 -4.70 -8.55 -17.93
C GLY A 37 -5.73 -7.43 -17.71
N ILE A 38 -7.01 -7.65 -18.03
CA ILE A 38 -8.12 -6.76 -17.73
C ILE A 38 -8.76 -7.17 -16.40
N ILE A 39 -8.91 -6.22 -15.49
CA ILE A 39 -9.59 -6.41 -14.20
C ILE A 39 -10.91 -5.65 -14.23
N ARG A 40 -12.00 -6.33 -13.87
CA ARG A 40 -13.32 -5.70 -13.66
C ARG A 40 -13.54 -5.54 -12.17
N ILE A 41 -13.83 -4.30 -11.75
CA ILE A 41 -14.08 -3.95 -10.35
C ILE A 41 -15.52 -3.46 -10.22
N HIS A 42 -16.21 -3.93 -9.19
CA HIS A 42 -17.52 -3.43 -8.78
C HIS A 42 -17.34 -2.53 -7.55
N GLY A 43 -17.95 -1.35 -7.54
CA GLY A 43 -17.71 -0.31 -6.53
C GLY A 43 -16.77 0.76 -7.05
N LEU A 44 -15.87 1.27 -6.18
CA LEU A 44 -14.96 2.38 -6.49
C LEU A 44 -15.69 3.60 -7.09
N ALA A 45 -16.64 4.17 -6.33
CA ALA A 45 -17.54 5.21 -6.83
C ALA A 45 -16.85 6.55 -7.18
N ASP A 46 -15.71 6.86 -6.57
CA ASP A 46 -14.99 8.14 -6.70
C ASP A 46 -13.67 8.00 -7.48
N VAL A 47 -13.66 7.18 -8.54
CA VAL A 47 -12.48 7.08 -9.43
C VAL A 47 -12.54 8.21 -10.46
N MET A 48 -11.53 9.08 -10.43
CA MET A 48 -11.24 10.07 -11.48
C MET A 48 -9.97 9.68 -12.23
#